data_AF-A0A8C0ZBR7-F1
#
_entry.id   AF-A0A8C0ZBR7-F1
#
_cell.length_a   1.000
_cell.length_b   1.000
_cell.length_c   1.000
_cell.angle_alpha   90.00
_cell.angle_beta   90.00
_cell.angle_gamma   90.00
#
_symmetry.space_group_name_H-M   'P 1'
#
loop_
_entity.id
_entity.type
_entity.pdbx_description
1 polymer ?
#
loop_
_entity_poly.entity_id
_entity_poly.type
_entity_poly.pdbx_seq_one_letter_code
_entity_poly.pdbx_strand_id
1 'polypeptide(L)'
;PVQVLVEPGHHDIRELLPAPLPVGRGLVSPNREHRIRAEGLSCDYRILFGKAEADEIFQELEKEVEYFEDDVTKLHVFGTWHKIPRKKVTYGDPGLSYTYSGVTFHPKPWIPVLTRIRERVTSETGHTFNFVLINRYKDGLDHIGEHRDDEKELVPRSPIASVSFGACRDFVFRHRDQRGKGGMPGTGRITLQLAHGSLLLMKHPTNLYWYHSLPPRRRVLAPRVNLTFRKVLPASKQGNVQPSGLLGSEK
;
A
#
# COMPACT_ATOMS: atom_id res chain seq x y z
N PRO A 1 43.41 -27.80 51.88
CA PRO A 1 42.55 -27.06 50.93
C PRO A 1 41.07 -27.36 51.23
N VAL A 2 40.46 -26.54 52.09
CA VAL A 2 39.14 -26.77 52.66
C VAL A 2 38.06 -26.17 51.76
N GLN A 3 37.05 -26.97 51.41
CA GLN A 3 35.82 -26.54 50.74
C GLN A 3 34.83 -25.93 51.75
N VAL A 4 34.16 -24.83 51.37
CA VAL A 4 32.88 -24.32 51.91
C VAL A 4 32.20 -23.60 50.72
N LEU A 5 31.21 -24.18 50.02
CA LEU A 5 29.76 -24.30 50.27
C LEU A 5 28.91 -23.03 49.98
N VAL A 6 28.06 -23.19 48.95
CA VAL A 6 26.62 -22.80 48.81
C VAL A 6 26.22 -21.45 48.17
N GLU A 7 25.57 -21.58 46.99
CA GLU A 7 24.43 -20.91 46.30
C GLU A 7 23.54 -19.89 47.08
N PRO A 8 22.56 -19.14 46.48
CA PRO A 8 22.28 -18.82 45.07
C PRO A 8 21.96 -17.32 44.75
N GLY A 9 22.11 -16.98 43.47
CA GLY A 9 21.27 -16.11 42.62
C GLY A 9 20.47 -14.92 43.20
N HIS A 10 20.96 -13.71 42.92
CA HIS A 10 20.14 -12.54 42.57
C HIS A 10 20.80 -11.83 41.39
N HIS A 11 20.29 -12.06 40.17
CA HIS A 11 20.63 -11.22 39.03
C HIS A 11 19.37 -10.84 38.24
N ASP A 12 19.05 -9.56 38.45
CA ASP A 12 18.34 -8.62 37.61
C ASP A 12 18.33 -9.01 36.11
N ILE A 13 17.13 -9.26 35.57
CA ILE A 13 16.93 -9.60 34.16
C ILE A 13 16.69 -8.29 33.40
N ARG A 14 17.78 -7.55 33.15
CA ARG A 14 17.78 -6.48 32.14
C ARG A 14 18.49 -6.96 30.88
N GLU A 15 17.78 -6.84 29.77
CA GLU A 15 18.27 -6.78 28.39
C GLU A 15 19.05 -7.99 27.83
N LEU A 16 18.34 -8.82 27.08
CA LEU A 16 18.93 -9.60 25.98
C LEU A 16 18.15 -9.28 24.69
N LEU A 17 18.46 -8.13 24.10
CA LEU A 17 18.23 -7.89 22.67
C LEU A 17 19.52 -8.29 21.93
N PRO A 18 19.45 -9.11 20.87
CA PRO A 18 20.65 -9.44 20.10
C PRO A 18 21.18 -8.20 19.37
N ALA A 19 22.48 -7.98 19.49
CA ALA A 19 23.20 -6.89 18.83
C ALA A 19 23.01 -6.93 17.29
N PRO A 20 22.92 -5.77 16.62
CA PRO A 20 22.83 -5.72 15.17
C PRO A 20 24.16 -6.13 14.54
N LEU A 21 24.10 -7.01 13.53
CA LEU A 21 25.23 -7.41 12.69
C LEU A 21 25.81 -6.19 11.93
N PRO A 22 27.12 -6.18 11.62
CA PRO A 22 27.81 -4.99 11.13
C PRO A 22 27.36 -4.65 9.70
N VAL A 23 26.78 -3.45 9.56
CA VAL A 23 26.49 -2.82 8.27
C VAL A 23 27.79 -2.29 7.69
N GLY A 24 28.16 -2.79 6.51
CA GLY A 24 29.27 -2.26 5.73
C GLY A 24 29.12 -0.76 5.50
N ARG A 25 30.19 0.00 5.79
CA ARG A 25 30.25 1.45 5.63
C ARG A 25 30.03 1.85 4.18
N GLY A 26 28.85 2.41 3.93
CA GLY A 26 28.63 3.44 2.93
C GLY A 26 27.67 4.43 3.54
N LEU A 27 28.11 5.67 3.79
CA LEU A 27 27.20 6.76 4.15
C LEU A 27 26.24 6.96 2.97
N VAL A 28 25.02 6.42 3.08
CA VAL A 28 23.98 6.57 2.07
C VAL A 28 23.23 7.85 2.35
N SER A 29 23.31 8.81 1.43
CA SER A 29 22.54 10.05 1.50
C SER A 29 21.03 9.75 1.60
N PRO A 30 20.27 10.42 2.48
CA PRO A 30 18.87 10.08 2.78
C PRO A 30 17.86 10.32 1.64
N ASN A 31 18.28 10.84 0.49
CA ASN A 31 17.43 11.22 -0.66
C ASN A 31 17.56 10.30 -1.88
N ARG A 32 17.97 9.03 -1.73
CA ARG A 32 18.06 8.13 -2.90
C ARG A 32 16.68 7.62 -3.30
N GLU A 33 16.19 8.08 -4.44
CA GLU A 33 15.11 7.43 -5.18
C GLU A 33 15.50 5.98 -5.49
N HIS A 34 14.65 5.04 -5.09
CA HIS A 34 14.83 3.64 -5.42
C HIS A 34 13.92 3.29 -6.60
N ARG A 35 14.52 3.13 -7.78
CA ARG A 35 13.82 2.64 -8.97
C ARG A 35 13.72 1.13 -8.89
N ILE A 36 12.49 0.62 -8.81
CA ILE A 36 12.17 -0.80 -8.82
C ILE A 36 11.76 -1.15 -10.24
N ARG A 37 12.52 -2.02 -10.89
CA ARG A 37 12.33 -2.40 -12.29
C ARG A 37 12.42 -3.91 -12.45
N ALA A 38 11.54 -4.45 -13.28
CA ALA A 38 11.55 -5.82 -13.81
C ALA A 38 10.72 -5.83 -15.10
N GLU A 39 10.63 -6.97 -15.78
CA GLU A 39 9.75 -7.10 -16.94
C GLU A 39 8.31 -6.69 -16.58
N GLY A 40 7.76 -5.71 -17.28
CA GLY A 40 6.43 -5.17 -17.00
C GLY A 40 6.26 -4.45 -15.66
N LEU A 41 7.32 -4.23 -14.87
CA LEU A 41 7.30 -3.54 -13.56
C LEU A 41 8.07 -2.22 -13.63
N SER A 42 7.41 -1.13 -13.28
CA SER A 42 8.02 0.20 -13.19
C SER A 42 7.47 0.98 -11.99
N CYS A 43 8.21 0.98 -10.89
CA CYS A 43 7.84 1.71 -9.68
C CYS A 43 8.99 2.57 -9.14
N ASP A 44 8.68 3.74 -8.60
CA ASP A 44 9.66 4.56 -7.88
C ASP A 44 9.29 4.60 -6.41
N TYR A 45 10.29 4.40 -5.54
CA TYR A 45 10.11 4.39 -4.09
C TYR A 45 11.04 5.40 -3.42
N ARG A 46 10.53 6.16 -2.45
CA ARG A 46 11.31 7.07 -1.61
C ARG A 46 10.63 7.36 -0.28
N ILE A 47 11.40 7.87 0.67
CA ILE A 47 10.85 8.55 1.84
C ILE A 47 10.46 9.96 1.42
N LEU A 48 9.16 10.27 1.41
CA LEU A 48 8.63 11.56 0.98
C LEU A 48 8.49 12.54 2.15
N PHE A 49 8.07 12.02 3.29
CA PHE A 49 7.85 12.78 4.52
C PHE A 49 8.92 12.36 5.54
N GLY A 50 9.63 13.33 6.10
CA GLY A 50 10.59 13.08 7.18
C GLY A 50 9.87 12.57 8.43
N LYS A 51 10.59 11.94 9.36
CA LYS A 51 9.98 11.28 10.53
C LYS A 51 9.01 12.18 11.31
N ALA A 52 9.42 13.41 11.67
CA ALA A 52 8.59 14.31 12.46
C ALA A 52 7.29 14.71 11.72
N GLU A 53 7.41 15.11 10.46
CA GLU A 53 6.25 15.45 9.62
C GLU A 53 5.32 14.25 9.41
N ALA A 54 5.88 13.05 9.21
CA ALA A 54 5.13 11.82 9.04
C ALA A 54 4.41 11.40 10.33
N ASP A 55 5.00 11.64 11.51
CA ASP A 55 4.39 11.38 12.82
C ASP A 55 3.17 12.31 13.03
N GLU A 56 3.31 13.61 12.72
CA GLU A 56 2.21 14.59 12.79
C GLU A 56 1.07 14.22 11.85
N ILE A 57 1.38 13.93 10.58
CA ILE A 57 0.39 13.49 9.60
C ILE A 57 -0.32 12.21 10.07
N PHE A 58 0.41 11.25 10.64
CA PHE A 58 -0.20 10.02 11.12
C PHE A 58 -1.20 10.25 12.24
N GLN A 59 -0.89 11.16 13.18
CA GLN A 59 -1.81 11.54 14.26
C GLN A 59 -3.06 12.24 13.74
N GLU A 60 -2.90 13.19 12.80
CA GLU A 60 -4.03 13.86 12.14
C GLU A 60 -4.93 12.85 11.40
N LEU A 61 -4.33 11.91 10.65
CA LEU A 61 -5.08 10.89 9.91
C LEU A 61 -5.89 9.98 10.84
N GLU A 62 -5.33 9.53 11.97
CA GLU A 62 -6.04 8.69 12.94
C GLU A 62 -7.20 9.44 13.62
N LYS A 63 -7.14 10.78 13.67
CA LYS A 63 -8.18 11.63 14.27
C LYS A 63 -9.29 12.02 13.29
N GLU A 64 -8.93 12.38 12.07
CA GLU A 64 -9.85 13.03 11.12
C GLU A 64 -10.45 12.09 10.06
N VAL A 65 -9.84 10.93 9.80
CA VAL A 65 -10.33 10.02 8.76
C VAL A 65 -11.53 9.22 9.25
N GLU A 66 -12.68 9.43 8.60
CA GLU A 66 -13.93 8.75 8.91
C GLU A 66 -14.13 7.49 8.05
N TYR A 67 -13.74 6.33 8.58
CA TYR A 67 -13.88 5.05 7.86
C TYR A 67 -15.34 4.64 7.64
N PHE A 68 -15.61 3.86 6.57
CA PHE A 68 -16.94 3.28 6.35
C PHE A 68 -17.33 2.31 7.48
N GLU A 69 -18.63 2.27 7.77
CA GLU A 69 -19.23 1.32 8.71
C GLU A 69 -19.31 -0.11 8.13
N ASP A 70 -19.48 -1.09 9.02
CA ASP A 70 -19.23 -2.51 8.76
C ASP A 70 -20.04 -3.11 7.59
N ASP A 71 -21.23 -2.63 7.27
CA ASP A 71 -22.06 -3.23 6.22
C ASP A 71 -21.57 -2.94 4.80
N VAL A 72 -20.77 -1.89 4.58
CA VAL A 72 -20.17 -1.56 3.28
C VAL A 72 -18.79 -2.22 3.08
N THR A 73 -18.43 -3.14 3.98
CA THR A 73 -17.14 -3.83 4.04
C THR A 73 -17.23 -5.33 3.77
N LYS A 74 -18.30 -5.81 3.13
CA LYS A 74 -18.40 -7.21 2.69
C LYS A 74 -17.97 -7.33 1.23
N LEU A 75 -17.09 -8.27 0.93
CA LEU A 75 -16.73 -8.67 -0.43
C LEU A 75 -17.40 -10.00 -0.75
N HIS A 76 -17.99 -10.11 -1.93
CA HIS A 76 -18.46 -11.40 -2.44
C HIS A 76 -17.31 -12.09 -3.16
N VAL A 77 -16.79 -13.16 -2.56
CA VAL A 77 -15.65 -13.92 -3.09
C VAL A 77 -16.06 -15.39 -3.09
N PHE A 78 -15.95 -16.05 -4.25
CA PHE A 78 -16.33 -17.46 -4.44
C PHE A 78 -17.73 -17.83 -3.92
N GLY A 79 -18.72 -16.96 -4.15
CA GLY A 79 -20.11 -17.23 -3.74
C GLY A 79 -20.45 -16.86 -2.30
N THR A 80 -19.47 -16.46 -1.50
CA THR A 80 -19.66 -16.14 -0.07
C THR A 80 -19.27 -14.70 0.26
N TRP A 81 -19.99 -14.08 1.19
CA TRP A 81 -19.69 -12.75 1.69
C TRP A 81 -18.64 -12.82 2.81
N HIS A 82 -17.51 -12.12 2.62
CA HIS A 82 -16.43 -12.03 3.59
C HIS A 82 -16.25 -10.59 4.06
N LYS A 83 -16.04 -10.39 5.37
CA LYS A 83 -15.62 -9.09 5.90
C LYS A 83 -14.22 -8.75 5.37
N ILE A 84 -14.04 -7.52 4.89
CA ILE A 84 -12.75 -6.99 4.50
C ILE A 84 -11.88 -6.85 5.76
N PRO A 85 -10.69 -7.47 5.83
CA PRO A 85 -9.86 -7.46 7.03
C PRO A 85 -9.01 -6.18 7.10
N ARG A 86 -9.68 -5.02 7.07
CA ARG A 86 -9.12 -3.66 7.19
C ARG A 86 -10.25 -2.63 7.09
N LYS A 87 -10.07 -1.46 7.70
CA LYS A 87 -10.97 -0.31 7.49
C LYS A 87 -10.64 0.38 6.17
N LYS A 88 -11.64 0.93 5.49
CA LYS A 88 -11.48 1.66 4.22
C LYS A 88 -12.38 2.90 4.13
N VAL A 89 -11.96 3.90 3.37
CA VAL A 89 -12.76 5.07 2.98
C VAL A 89 -12.18 5.72 1.74
N THR A 90 -13.00 6.48 1.01
CA THR A 90 -12.60 7.23 -0.17
C THR A 90 -12.82 8.73 0.02
N TYR A 91 -11.89 9.53 -0.48
CA TYR A 91 -11.97 10.99 -0.54
C TYR A 91 -11.61 11.46 -1.97
N GLY A 92 -12.15 12.59 -2.42
CA GLY A 92 -12.03 12.95 -3.83
C GLY A 92 -12.72 14.24 -4.22
N ASP A 93 -12.47 14.62 -5.47
CA ASP A 93 -13.09 15.81 -6.07
C ASP A 93 -14.62 15.62 -6.22
N PRO A 94 -15.40 16.72 -6.17
CA PRO A 94 -16.84 16.66 -6.34
C PRO A 94 -17.26 16.03 -7.69
N GLY A 95 -18.35 15.26 -7.67
CA GLY A 95 -18.92 14.64 -8.88
C GLY A 95 -18.21 13.35 -9.34
N LEU A 96 -17.26 12.84 -8.56
CA LEU A 96 -16.69 11.52 -8.81
C LEU A 96 -17.60 10.40 -8.26
N SER A 97 -17.61 9.29 -9.00
CA SER A 97 -18.14 8.00 -8.57
C SER A 97 -17.05 6.95 -8.75
N TYR A 98 -16.98 6.02 -7.80
CA TYR A 98 -16.01 4.93 -7.85
C TYR A 98 -16.68 3.60 -7.52
N THR A 99 -16.61 2.62 -8.41
CA THR A 99 -17.22 1.30 -8.25
C THR A 99 -16.15 0.27 -7.94
N TYR A 100 -16.30 -0.37 -6.78
CA TYR A 100 -15.42 -1.46 -6.36
C TYR A 100 -16.24 -2.67 -5.94
N SER A 101 -15.94 -3.82 -6.55
CA SER A 101 -16.64 -5.09 -6.31
C SER A 101 -18.18 -4.99 -6.49
N GLY A 102 -18.63 -4.18 -7.47
CA GLY A 102 -20.04 -3.98 -7.78
C GLY A 102 -20.78 -2.96 -6.91
N VAL A 103 -20.10 -2.34 -5.95
CA VAL A 103 -20.66 -1.28 -5.10
C VAL A 103 -20.08 0.07 -5.53
N THR A 104 -20.94 1.01 -5.87
CA THR A 104 -20.56 2.38 -6.23
C THR A 104 -20.53 3.28 -5.00
N PHE A 105 -19.44 4.01 -4.84
CA PHE A 105 -19.19 4.92 -3.74
C PHE A 105 -19.03 6.34 -4.28
N HIS A 106 -19.55 7.31 -3.53
CA HIS A 106 -19.19 8.71 -3.70
C HIS A 106 -18.10 9.05 -2.68
N PRO A 107 -16.94 9.56 -3.13
CA PRO A 107 -15.89 9.93 -2.20
C PRO A 107 -16.31 11.10 -1.33
N LYS A 108 -15.85 11.10 -0.07
CA LYS A 108 -16.00 12.23 0.84
C LYS A 108 -15.21 13.45 0.33
N PRO A 109 -15.62 14.69 0.66
CA PRO A 109 -14.87 15.88 0.31
C PRO A 109 -13.52 15.90 1.03
N TRP A 110 -12.48 16.36 0.35
CA TRP A 110 -11.12 16.48 0.90
C TRP A 110 -11.07 17.21 2.25
N ILE A 111 -10.32 16.65 3.19
CA ILE A 111 -9.94 17.31 4.45
C ILE A 111 -8.50 17.86 4.36
N PRO A 112 -8.12 18.87 5.16
CA PRO A 112 -6.85 19.58 5.02
C PRO A 112 -5.61 18.67 4.96
N VAL A 113 -5.53 17.66 5.83
CA VAL A 113 -4.40 16.71 5.85
C VAL A 113 -4.27 15.95 4.54
N LEU A 114 -5.38 15.52 3.94
CA LEU A 114 -5.37 14.78 2.67
C LEU A 114 -5.00 15.69 1.49
N THR A 115 -5.49 16.94 1.49
CA THR A 115 -5.11 17.97 0.50
C THR A 115 -3.60 18.22 0.54
N ARG A 116 -3.05 18.44 1.74
CA ARG A 116 -1.61 18.63 1.97
C ARG A 116 -0.77 17.48 1.40
N ILE A 117 -1.13 16.23 1.71
CA ILE A 117 -0.42 15.05 1.21
C ILE A 117 -0.52 14.96 -0.32
N ARG A 118 -1.72 15.17 -0.88
CA ARG A 118 -1.98 15.13 -2.34
C ARG A 118 -1.13 16.15 -3.09
N GLU A 119 -1.05 17.38 -2.58
CA GLU A 119 -0.27 18.46 -3.18
C GLU A 119 1.23 18.17 -3.09
N ARG A 120 1.70 17.62 -1.97
CA ARG A 120 3.10 17.20 -1.84
C ARG A 120 3.46 16.10 -2.83
N VAL A 121 2.61 15.09 -2.99
CA VAL A 121 2.80 14.02 -4.00
C VAL A 121 2.77 14.60 -5.42
N THR A 122 1.87 15.56 -5.70
CA THR A 122 1.75 16.19 -7.01
C THR A 122 3.01 16.97 -7.37
N SER A 123 3.51 17.78 -6.44
CA SER A 123 4.75 18.55 -6.61
C SER A 123 5.96 17.63 -6.83
N GLU A 124 6.07 16.56 -6.04
CA GLU A 124 7.20 15.63 -6.13
C GLU A 124 7.23 14.81 -7.42
N THR A 125 6.06 14.45 -7.95
CA THR A 125 5.95 13.48 -9.05
C THR A 125 5.58 14.11 -10.39
N GLY A 126 5.07 15.34 -10.39
CA GLY A 126 4.47 15.98 -11.56
C GLY A 126 3.12 15.37 -12.00
N HIS A 127 2.58 14.41 -11.27
CA HIS A 127 1.30 13.77 -11.56
C HIS A 127 0.19 14.33 -10.67
N THR A 128 -1.00 14.54 -11.24
CA THR A 128 -2.16 15.02 -10.47
C THR A 128 -3.07 13.85 -10.09
N PHE A 129 -3.76 13.98 -8.96
CA PHE A 129 -4.70 12.98 -8.45
C PHE A 129 -5.97 13.68 -7.99
N ASN A 130 -7.13 13.07 -8.24
CA ASN A 130 -8.46 13.60 -7.88
C ASN A 130 -9.24 12.66 -6.96
N PHE A 131 -8.62 11.55 -6.55
CA PHE A 131 -9.23 10.54 -5.72
C PHE A 131 -8.18 9.86 -4.85
N VAL A 132 -8.57 9.46 -3.64
CA VAL A 132 -7.76 8.61 -2.76
C VAL A 132 -8.61 7.50 -2.14
N LEU A 133 -8.10 6.28 -2.18
CA LEU A 133 -8.58 5.17 -1.37
C LEU A 133 -7.67 5.02 -0.14
N ILE A 134 -8.23 5.19 1.04
CA ILE A 134 -7.52 5.02 2.31
C ILE A 134 -7.81 3.62 2.85
N ASN A 135 -6.75 2.89 3.21
CA ASN A 135 -6.83 1.62 3.91
C ASN A 135 -6.12 1.74 5.25
N ARG A 136 -6.80 1.38 6.34
CA ARG A 136 -6.21 1.29 7.68
C ARG A 136 -6.16 -0.15 8.12
N TYR A 137 -4.95 -0.57 8.43
CA TYR A 137 -4.62 -1.88 8.97
C TYR A 137 -4.36 -1.69 10.45
N LYS A 138 -5.19 -2.27 11.31
CA LYS A 138 -5.05 -2.10 12.77
C LYS A 138 -3.75 -2.70 13.31
N ASP A 139 -3.31 -3.78 12.68
CA ASP A 139 -2.14 -4.57 13.02
C ASP A 139 -1.69 -5.41 11.81
N GLY A 140 -0.81 -6.37 12.04
CA GLY A 140 -0.32 -7.31 11.04
C GLY A 140 -1.28 -8.42 10.63
N LEU A 141 -2.43 -8.61 11.28
CA LEU A 141 -3.46 -9.56 10.85
C LEU A 141 -4.35 -8.95 9.77
N ASP A 142 -4.58 -7.64 9.83
CA ASP A 142 -5.21 -6.91 8.74
C ASP A 142 -4.33 -6.95 7.49
N HIS A 143 -4.95 -7.21 6.33
CA HIS A 143 -4.25 -7.49 5.09
C HIS A 143 -5.07 -7.20 3.84
N ILE A 144 -4.42 -7.27 2.68
CA ILE A 144 -5.05 -7.32 1.37
C ILE A 144 -4.36 -8.41 0.55
N GLY A 145 -5.15 -9.33 0.01
CA GLY A 145 -4.67 -10.41 -0.84
C GLY A 145 -4.13 -9.91 -2.18
N GLU A 146 -3.62 -10.83 -2.99
CA GLU A 146 -3.13 -10.52 -4.34
C GLU A 146 -4.25 -9.93 -5.20
N HIS A 147 -4.04 -8.71 -5.69
CA HIS A 147 -4.96 -7.99 -6.58
C HIS A 147 -4.16 -7.09 -7.54
N ARG A 148 -4.87 -6.46 -8.48
CA ARG A 148 -4.36 -5.39 -9.34
C ARG A 148 -5.35 -4.25 -9.27
N ASP A 149 -4.84 -3.04 -9.48
CA ASP A 149 -5.69 -1.86 -9.68
C ASP A 149 -5.96 -1.73 -11.18
N ASP A 150 -6.96 -2.48 -11.68
CA ASP A 150 -7.37 -2.52 -13.09
C ASP A 150 -8.80 -2.00 -13.32
N GLU A 151 -9.27 -1.09 -12.47
CA GLU A 151 -10.62 -0.54 -12.56
C GLU A 151 -10.79 0.34 -13.81
N LYS A 152 -11.89 0.13 -14.56
CA LYS A 152 -12.22 0.84 -15.80
C LYS A 152 -12.38 2.36 -15.64
N GLU A 153 -12.63 2.79 -14.42
CA GLU A 153 -12.88 4.18 -14.06
C GLU A 153 -11.57 4.98 -13.92
N LEU A 154 -10.41 4.32 -13.91
CA LEU A 154 -9.12 5.01 -13.87
C LEU A 154 -8.77 5.60 -15.24
N VAL A 155 -8.16 6.79 -15.23
CA VAL A 155 -7.61 7.37 -16.45
C VAL A 155 -6.55 6.41 -17.02
N PRO A 156 -6.67 5.99 -18.30
CA PRO A 156 -5.75 5.01 -18.89
C PRO A 156 -4.29 5.42 -18.72
N ARG A 157 -3.46 4.46 -18.30
CA ARG A 157 -2.00 4.62 -18.08
C ARG A 157 -1.61 5.67 -17.03
N SER A 158 -2.56 6.24 -16.28
CA SER A 158 -2.23 7.10 -15.15
C SER A 158 -1.52 6.30 -14.05
N PRO A 159 -0.52 6.90 -13.37
CA PRO A 159 0.16 6.23 -12.27
C PRO A 159 -0.72 6.21 -11.02
N ILE A 160 -0.37 5.32 -10.09
CA ILE A 160 -0.96 5.23 -8.77
C ILE A 160 0.11 5.57 -7.74
N ALA A 161 -0.19 6.51 -6.84
CA ALA A 161 0.73 6.90 -5.78
C ALA A 161 0.25 6.34 -4.43
N SER A 162 1.02 5.42 -3.85
CA SER A 162 0.76 4.82 -2.55
C SER A 162 1.65 5.49 -1.50
N VAL A 163 1.04 6.18 -0.54
CA VAL A 163 1.73 6.83 0.59
C VAL A 163 1.40 6.08 1.88
N SER A 164 2.42 5.82 2.70
CA SER A 164 2.29 4.99 3.91
C SER A 164 2.69 5.73 5.19
N PHE A 165 1.86 5.64 6.22
CA PHE A 165 2.10 6.17 7.57
C PHE A 165 1.87 5.08 8.63
N GLY A 166 2.49 5.22 9.82
CA GLY A 166 2.52 4.18 10.85
C GLY A 166 3.47 3.02 10.55
N ALA A 167 3.05 1.82 10.94
CA ALA A 167 3.89 0.62 10.93
C ALA A 167 4.38 0.23 9.52
N CYS A 168 5.66 -0.11 9.42
CA CYS A 168 6.25 -0.66 8.21
C CYS A 168 5.63 -2.03 7.86
N ARG A 169 5.29 -2.23 6.59
CA ARG A 169 4.71 -3.50 6.11
C ARG A 169 5.35 -3.96 4.81
N ASP A 170 5.50 -5.28 4.70
CA ASP A 170 5.91 -5.92 3.45
C ASP A 170 4.81 -5.75 2.40
N PHE A 171 5.21 -5.21 1.25
CA PHE A 171 4.42 -5.11 0.04
C PHE A 171 5.02 -6.05 -1.01
N VAL A 172 4.21 -6.97 -1.52
CA VAL A 172 4.69 -8.07 -2.35
C VAL A 172 4.09 -7.95 -3.74
N PHE A 173 4.94 -7.79 -4.74
CA PHE A 173 4.60 -7.93 -6.15
C PHE A 173 4.78 -9.38 -6.60
N ARG A 174 3.86 -9.89 -7.42
CA ARG A 174 3.96 -11.18 -8.11
C ARG A 174 3.55 -11.04 -9.58
N HIS A 175 4.39 -11.53 -10.50
CA HIS A 175 4.07 -11.53 -11.92
C HIS A 175 2.86 -12.43 -12.21
N ARG A 176 1.98 -12.02 -13.12
CA ARG A 176 0.73 -12.74 -13.44
C ARG A 176 0.97 -14.17 -13.95
N ASP A 177 2.04 -14.36 -14.73
CA ASP A 177 2.37 -15.66 -15.35
C ASP A 177 3.01 -16.63 -14.34
N GLN A 178 3.35 -16.15 -13.14
CA GLN A 178 3.95 -16.92 -12.05
C GLN A 178 2.92 -17.24 -10.95
N ARG A 179 1.63 -17.16 -11.27
CA ARG A 179 0.52 -17.54 -10.38
C ARG A 179 0.13 -19.01 -10.60
N GLY A 180 -0.16 -19.72 -9.52
CA GLY A 180 -0.64 -21.12 -9.56
C GLY A 180 0.46 -22.18 -9.45
N LYS A 181 0.07 -23.45 -9.60
CA LYS A 181 0.92 -24.64 -9.33
C LYS A 181 2.12 -24.83 -10.28
N GLY A 182 2.21 -24.03 -11.36
CA GLY A 182 3.30 -24.09 -12.35
C GLY A 182 4.30 -22.93 -12.31
N GLY A 183 4.15 -21.97 -11.39
CA GLY A 183 5.09 -20.86 -11.26
C GLY A 183 6.45 -21.33 -10.73
N MET A 184 7.54 -20.93 -11.37
CA MET A 184 8.89 -21.23 -10.89
C MET A 184 9.14 -20.48 -9.56
N PRO A 185 9.56 -21.17 -8.49
CA PRO A 185 9.88 -20.52 -7.22
C PRO A 185 10.99 -19.48 -7.41
N GLY A 186 10.76 -18.25 -6.96
CA GLY A 186 11.81 -17.23 -6.78
C GLY A 186 12.04 -16.25 -7.92
N THR A 187 11.56 -16.50 -9.15
CA THR A 187 11.86 -15.62 -10.31
C THR A 187 10.83 -14.52 -10.56
N GLY A 188 9.64 -14.60 -9.96
CA GLY A 188 8.53 -13.67 -10.22
C GLY A 188 7.97 -12.93 -9.01
N ARG A 189 8.69 -12.88 -7.88
CA ARG A 189 8.24 -12.22 -6.65
C ARG A 189 9.23 -11.15 -6.20
N ILE A 190 8.74 -9.92 -6.01
CA ILE A 190 9.53 -8.81 -5.49
C ILE A 190 8.87 -8.33 -4.20
N THR A 191 9.64 -8.16 -3.13
CA THR A 191 9.14 -7.68 -1.83
C THR A 191 9.84 -6.39 -1.46
N LEU A 192 9.04 -5.39 -1.11
CA LEU A 192 9.47 -4.08 -0.66
C LEU A 192 8.89 -3.82 0.73
N GLN A 193 9.66 -3.18 1.60
CA GLN A 193 9.14 -2.66 2.86
C GLN A 193 8.63 -1.23 2.65
N LEU A 194 7.33 -1.02 2.83
CA LEU A 194 6.73 0.32 2.78
C LEU A 194 6.86 0.96 4.15
N ALA A 195 7.84 1.85 4.30
CA ALA A 195 8.17 2.52 5.54
C ALA A 195 7.21 3.68 5.86
N HIS A 196 7.31 4.18 7.09
CA HIS A 196 6.66 5.39 7.53
C HIS A 196 7.10 6.62 6.70
N GLY A 197 6.15 7.42 6.23
CA GLY A 197 6.41 8.60 5.39
C GLY A 197 6.81 8.26 3.95
N SER A 198 6.72 6.99 3.54
CA SER A 198 7.15 6.57 2.21
C SER A 198 6.11 6.82 1.12
N LEU A 199 6.61 7.05 -0.10
CA LEU A 199 5.86 7.06 -1.36
C LEU A 199 6.34 5.90 -2.23
N LEU A 200 5.39 5.11 -2.74
CA LEU A 200 5.56 4.16 -3.84
C LEU A 200 4.70 4.63 -5.03
N LEU A 201 5.35 5.09 -6.10
CA LEU A 201 4.69 5.48 -7.35
C LEU A 201 4.70 4.31 -8.33
N MET A 202 3.55 3.66 -8.52
CA MET A 202 3.39 2.55 -9.46
C MET A 202 2.95 3.09 -10.83
N LYS A 203 3.79 2.91 -11.85
CA LYS A 203 3.53 3.42 -13.20
C LYS A 203 3.07 2.30 -14.12
N HIS A 204 2.40 2.68 -15.21
CA HIS A 204 2.15 1.77 -16.32
C HIS A 204 3.49 1.16 -16.84
N PRO A 205 3.55 -0.14 -17.17
CA PRO A 205 2.45 -1.11 -17.25
C PRO A 205 2.29 -2.01 -16.00
N THR A 206 2.78 -1.60 -14.83
CA THR A 206 2.83 -2.45 -13.62
C THR A 206 1.53 -3.20 -13.32
N ASN A 207 0.39 -2.49 -13.21
CA ASN A 207 -0.90 -3.11 -12.91
C ASN A 207 -1.48 -3.99 -14.04
N LEU A 208 -0.85 -4.07 -15.22
CA LEU A 208 -1.22 -5.04 -16.26
C LEU A 208 -0.58 -6.42 -16.03
N TYR A 209 0.65 -6.44 -15.53
CA TYR A 209 1.49 -7.63 -15.44
C TYR A 209 1.68 -8.13 -14.02
N TRP A 210 1.60 -7.26 -13.02
CA TRP A 210 1.94 -7.57 -11.63
C TRP A 210 0.74 -7.44 -10.71
N TYR A 211 0.47 -8.53 -10.00
CA TYR A 211 -0.37 -8.51 -8.81
C TYR A 211 0.43 -7.96 -7.64
N HIS A 212 -0.26 -7.35 -6.69
CA HIS A 212 0.35 -6.90 -5.45
C HIS A 212 -0.50 -7.23 -4.23
N SER A 213 0.15 -7.32 -3.07
CA SER A 213 -0.51 -7.68 -1.81
C SER A 213 0.21 -7.06 -0.60
N LEU A 214 -0.52 -6.94 0.49
CA LEU A 214 0.02 -6.62 1.82
C LEU A 214 -0.27 -7.81 2.74
N PRO A 215 0.55 -8.88 2.70
CA PRO A 215 0.25 -10.13 3.38
C PRO A 215 0.23 -10.00 4.92
N PRO A 216 -0.41 -10.93 5.64
CA PRO A 216 -0.36 -10.97 7.10
C PRO A 216 1.08 -11.08 7.63
N ARG A 217 1.35 -10.37 8.73
CA ARG A 217 2.62 -10.34 9.46
C ARG A 217 2.35 -10.28 10.96
N ARG A 218 2.12 -11.44 11.59
CA ARG A 218 1.66 -11.56 12.99
C ARG A 218 2.50 -10.81 14.03
N ARG A 219 3.75 -10.49 13.74
CA ARG A 219 4.66 -9.74 14.63
C ARG A 219 4.49 -8.21 14.55
N VAL A 220 3.72 -7.69 13.60
CA VAL A 220 3.40 -6.26 13.52
C VAL A 220 2.18 -6.00 14.38
N LEU A 221 2.36 -5.25 15.47
CA LEU A 221 1.32 -4.96 16.45
C LEU A 221 0.78 -3.53 16.34
N ALA A 222 1.46 -2.66 15.59
CA ALA A 222 1.12 -1.26 15.42
C ALA A 222 0.29 -1.02 14.15
N PRO A 223 -0.57 0.01 14.14
CA PRO A 223 -1.40 0.36 13.00
C PRO A 223 -0.61 0.94 11.83
N ARG A 224 -1.15 0.78 10.63
CA ARG A 224 -0.68 1.40 9.38
C ARG A 224 -1.85 2.05 8.64
N VAL A 225 -1.66 3.27 8.18
CA VAL A 225 -2.58 3.97 7.27
C VAL A 225 -1.91 4.12 5.91
N ASN A 226 -2.62 3.71 4.86
CA ASN A 226 -2.16 3.78 3.49
C ASN A 226 -3.13 4.61 2.65
N LEU A 227 -2.61 5.58 1.93
CA LEU A 227 -3.34 6.42 1.01
C LEU A 227 -2.94 6.05 -0.42
N THR A 228 -3.88 5.51 -1.19
CA THR A 228 -3.67 5.17 -2.61
C THR A 228 -4.34 6.22 -3.47
N PHE A 229 -3.56 7.21 -3.92
CA PHE A 229 -4.02 8.28 -4.80
C PHE A 229 -4.11 7.81 -6.24
N ARG A 230 -5.20 8.19 -6.92
CA ARG A 230 -5.52 7.78 -8.29
C ARG A 230 -6.07 8.97 -9.10
N LYS A 231 -6.01 8.85 -10.42
CA LYS A 231 -6.74 9.74 -11.35
C LYS A 231 -7.95 8.99 -11.90
N VAL A 232 -9.14 9.39 -11.49
CA VAL A 232 -10.42 8.79 -11.86
C VAL A 232 -11.10 9.64 -12.94
N LEU A 233 -11.73 8.98 -13.91
CA LEU A 233 -12.56 9.59 -14.93
C LEU A 233 -13.82 10.20 -14.30
N PRO A 234 -14.28 11.39 -14.75
CA PRO A 234 -15.57 11.92 -14.33
C PRO A 234 -16.69 10.92 -14.61
N ALA A 235 -17.74 10.89 -13.77
CA ALA A 235 -18.86 9.95 -13.89
C ALA A 235 -19.47 9.93 -15.31
N SER A 236 -19.57 11.10 -15.96
CA SER A 236 -20.08 11.25 -17.33
C SER A 236 -19.26 10.55 -18.42
N LYS A 237 -18.00 10.21 -18.15
CA LYS A 237 -17.09 9.55 -19.11
C LYS A 237 -16.86 8.07 -18.81
N GLN A 238 -17.38 7.54 -17.70
CA GLN A 238 -17.19 6.15 -17.29
C GLN A 238 -17.99 5.16 -18.18
N GLY A 239 -19.09 5.60 -18.80
CA GLY A 239 -19.91 4.78 -19.70
C GLY A 239 -19.41 4.65 -21.15
N ASN A 240 -18.38 5.40 -21.56
CA ASN A 240 -17.93 5.50 -22.96
C ASN A 240 -16.55 4.85 -23.22
N VAL A 241 -15.99 4.12 -22.25
CA VAL A 241 -14.71 3.42 -22.44
C VAL A 241 -14.99 2.08 -23.13
N GLN A 242 -14.96 2.08 -24.47
CA GLN A 242 -14.90 0.83 -25.23
C GLN A 242 -13.59 0.09 -24.92
N PRO A 243 -13.60 -1.25 -24.84
CA PRO A 243 -12.36 -2.02 -24.77
C PRO A 243 -11.58 -1.76 -26.05
N SER A 244 -10.36 -1.26 -25.92
CA SER A 244 -9.43 -1.17 -27.05
C SER A 244 -9.06 -2.60 -27.50
N GLY A 245 -9.78 -3.08 -28.51
CA GLY A 245 -9.35 -4.01 -29.55
C GLY A 245 -8.64 -5.30 -29.14
N LEU A 246 -9.37 -6.42 -29.12
CA LEU A 246 -8.86 -7.61 -29.79
C LEU A 246 -8.77 -7.28 -31.28
N LEU A 247 -7.57 -7.29 -31.87
CA LEU A 247 -7.44 -7.45 -33.31
C LEU A 247 -8.02 -8.81 -33.67
N GLY A 248 -9.09 -8.80 -34.46
CA GLY A 248 -9.63 -9.99 -35.08
C GLY A 248 -8.60 -10.60 -36.02
N SER A 249 -8.39 -11.91 -35.88
CA SER A 249 -7.83 -12.72 -36.94
C SER A 249 -8.98 -13.16 -37.85
N GLU A 250 -9.13 -12.48 -38.99
CA GLU A 250 -9.74 -13.09 -40.16
C GLU A 250 -8.76 -14.10 -40.75
N LYS A 251 -9.10 -15.40 -40.64
CA LYS A 251 -9.18 -16.40 -41.71
C LYS A 251 -9.36 -17.80 -41.11
#